data_AF-A0A1Q7IPA0-F1
#
_entry.id   AF-A0A1Q7IPA0-F1
#
_cell.length_a   1.000
_cell.length_b   1.000
_cell.length_c   1.000
_cell.angle_alpha   90.00
_cell.angle_beta   90.00
_cell.angle_gamma   90.00
#
_symmetry.space_group_name_H-M   'P 1'
#
loop_
_entity.id
_entity.type
_entity.pdbx_description
1 polymer ?
#
loop_
_entity_poly.entity_id
_entity_poly.type
_entity_poly.pdbx_seq_one_letter_code
_entity_poly.pdbx_strand_id
1 'polypeptide(L)'
;MAPADAAPVAAAPATGVAPSSSAAASAHADGIAWRKGDVDAAFVAAKADHKPLFLYWGAVWCPPCNQVKATLFNRQDFIERSRFFVPVYIDGDSPSAQKLGARFNVSGYPTMILFTPDGREIVRLPGEADPEQYMQVLTMGMNGARPVKDTLAAALSASRAHAELSADDWRMLAYYSWITDEQQLIPEKSVAPTLKRLAQACPADQKDTAVRLELKALAAAATAKDAKPMLDAAATARLLAVLADSRLVRENFDTLTEYAGKIAGFVSAPKSPERARLTASWTAALDRLVADTSLWTADRLVAVSAEVALARLDAKDAPLPALLEKRVRDAVARADRETADPYARQAVIDAAAEALVEAGLLDDADMLLKAELKRSHSPYYFMVDLAEVAKKRGDKAGALEWYAQSYSAAQGPATRVQWGTRYVNALIELAPQDAARIEHAAGSVIGELEPVPDTFYDRNLRSLERMGKKLAAWSKEPAQRAAFVRIRAQMSGVCAKLPAADPARAKCGGALRPQAAKA
;
A
#
# COMPACT_ATOMS: atom_id res chain seq x y z
N MET A 1 -84.84 -17.80 -56.78
CA MET A 1 -85.27 -19.19 -56.49
C MET A 1 -84.66 -19.55 -55.15
N ALA A 2 -85.48 -19.69 -54.10
CA ALA A 2 -85.08 -20.22 -52.78
C ALA A 2 -84.66 -21.71 -52.89
N PRO A 3 -84.09 -22.42 -51.86
CA PRO A 3 -83.96 -22.11 -50.42
C PRO A 3 -82.51 -22.28 -49.86
N ALA A 4 -82.12 -21.67 -48.73
CA ALA A 4 -82.14 -22.20 -47.34
C ALA A 4 -81.75 -23.69 -47.18
N ASP A 5 -80.61 -24.01 -46.55
CA ASP A 5 -80.55 -24.42 -45.14
C ASP A 5 -79.13 -24.76 -44.62
N ALA A 6 -78.98 -24.60 -43.31
CA ALA A 6 -78.09 -25.29 -42.35
C ALA A 6 -76.57 -24.98 -42.23
N ALA A 7 -76.20 -24.73 -40.96
CA ALA A 7 -74.91 -24.36 -40.35
C ALA A 7 -73.71 -25.32 -40.60
N PRO A 8 -72.48 -24.89 -40.22
CA PRO A 8 -71.97 -25.29 -38.90
C PRO A 8 -71.13 -24.24 -38.16
N VAL A 9 -71.02 -24.45 -36.84
CA VAL A 9 -70.22 -23.67 -35.88
C VAL A 9 -68.86 -24.34 -35.64
N ALA A 10 -67.85 -23.47 -35.51
CA ALA A 10 -66.57 -23.59 -34.82
C ALA A 10 -65.35 -24.23 -35.51
N ALA A 11 -64.40 -23.36 -35.88
CA ALA A 11 -62.99 -23.49 -35.51
C ALA A 11 -62.39 -22.07 -35.33
N ALA A 12 -61.84 -21.78 -34.14
CA ALA A 12 -61.20 -20.50 -33.83
C ALA A 12 -59.77 -20.43 -34.42
N PRO A 13 -59.30 -19.27 -34.92
CA PRO A 13 -57.98 -19.15 -35.55
C PRO A 13 -56.87 -18.86 -34.53
N ALA A 14 -55.70 -19.44 -34.79
CA ALA A 14 -54.46 -19.22 -34.07
C ALA A 14 -53.91 -17.80 -34.30
N THR A 15 -53.61 -17.10 -33.22
CA THR A 15 -52.92 -15.80 -33.21
C THR A 15 -51.41 -15.98 -33.36
N GLY A 16 -50.82 -15.16 -34.24
CA GLY A 16 -49.40 -15.17 -34.57
C GLY A 16 -48.47 -14.86 -33.39
N VAL A 17 -47.31 -15.52 -33.39
CA VAL A 17 -46.22 -15.32 -32.45
C VAL A 17 -45.31 -14.23 -32.99
N ALA A 18 -45.27 -13.09 -32.31
CA ALA A 18 -44.21 -12.08 -32.46
C ALA A 18 -42.92 -12.60 -31.81
N PRO A 19 -41.72 -12.30 -32.35
CA PRO A 19 -40.47 -12.73 -31.74
C PRO A 19 -40.22 -11.95 -30.45
N SER A 20 -40.19 -12.67 -29.34
CA SER A 20 -39.78 -12.19 -28.03
C SER A 20 -38.31 -11.76 -28.04
N SER A 21 -38.07 -10.46 -28.18
CA SER A 21 -36.82 -9.83 -27.76
C SER A 21 -36.80 -9.75 -26.22
N SER A 22 -36.23 -10.75 -25.56
CA SER A 22 -35.98 -10.73 -24.12
C SER A 22 -34.63 -11.33 -23.79
N ALA A 23 -33.88 -10.61 -22.95
CA ALA A 23 -32.74 -11.05 -22.15
C ALA A 23 -31.40 -11.31 -22.87
N ALA A 24 -30.76 -10.24 -23.35
CA ALA A 24 -29.30 -10.21 -23.55
C ALA A 24 -28.66 -8.88 -23.11
N ALA A 25 -29.27 -8.18 -22.14
CA ALA A 25 -28.77 -6.91 -21.63
C ALA A 25 -29.03 -6.78 -20.12
N SER A 26 -28.40 -7.62 -19.29
CA SER A 26 -28.27 -7.37 -17.84
C SER A 26 -27.16 -8.16 -17.11
N ALA A 27 -26.23 -8.85 -17.81
CA ALA A 27 -25.24 -9.71 -17.13
C ALA A 27 -23.94 -9.00 -16.67
N HIS A 28 -23.81 -7.70 -16.92
CA HIS A 28 -22.56 -6.93 -16.68
C HIS A 28 -22.62 -5.94 -15.49
N ALA A 29 -23.59 -6.08 -14.58
CA ALA A 29 -23.83 -5.07 -13.53
C ALA A 29 -23.34 -5.43 -12.11
N ASP A 30 -22.96 -6.67 -11.83
CA ASP A 30 -22.59 -7.06 -10.46
C ASP A 30 -21.09 -6.90 -10.25
N GLY A 31 -20.69 -5.97 -9.38
CA GLY A 31 -19.30 -5.78 -8.94
C GLY A 31 -18.74 -7.00 -8.19
N ILE A 32 -17.55 -6.86 -7.60
CA ILE A 32 -16.90 -7.98 -6.90
C ILE A 32 -17.74 -8.43 -5.69
N ALA A 33 -18.03 -9.73 -5.61
CA ALA A 33 -18.81 -10.35 -4.54
C ALA A 33 -17.99 -10.56 -3.25
N TRP A 34 -17.46 -9.47 -2.69
CA TRP A 34 -16.59 -9.49 -1.50
C TRP A 34 -17.24 -10.19 -0.30
N ARG A 35 -16.60 -11.24 0.19
CA ARG A 35 -16.91 -11.83 1.50
C ARG A 35 -16.25 -10.97 2.59
N LYS A 36 -17.06 -10.57 3.57
CA LYS A 36 -16.63 -9.82 4.76
C LYS A 36 -16.82 -10.71 5.98
N GLY A 37 -15.94 -10.60 6.97
CA GLY A 37 -16.07 -11.32 8.24
C GLY A 37 -15.23 -12.60 8.31
N ASP A 38 -15.88 -13.75 8.51
CA ASP A 38 -15.24 -15.03 8.83
C ASP A 38 -14.36 -15.56 7.68
N VAL A 39 -13.05 -15.33 7.80
CA VAL A 39 -12.03 -15.78 6.85
C VAL A 39 -11.92 -17.30 6.83
N ASP A 40 -12.12 -17.98 7.95
CA ASP A 40 -12.03 -19.44 8.00
C ASP A 40 -13.17 -20.08 7.22
N ALA A 41 -14.39 -19.54 7.32
CA ALA A 41 -15.51 -19.95 6.47
C ALA A 41 -15.22 -19.71 4.96
N ALA A 42 -14.48 -18.65 4.61
CA ALA A 42 -14.06 -18.41 3.24
C ALA A 42 -13.06 -19.47 2.74
N PHE A 43 -12.10 -19.91 3.56
CA PHE A 43 -11.20 -21.02 3.20
C PHE A 43 -11.94 -22.36 3.10
N VAL A 44 -12.91 -22.63 3.96
CA VAL A 44 -13.76 -23.83 3.86
C VAL A 44 -14.49 -23.84 2.52
N ALA A 45 -15.09 -22.72 2.12
CA ALA A 45 -15.75 -22.60 0.83
C ALA A 45 -14.79 -22.70 -0.35
N ALA A 46 -13.62 -22.06 -0.28
CA ALA A 46 -12.59 -22.15 -1.32
C ALA A 46 -12.19 -23.61 -1.59
N LYS A 47 -11.99 -24.39 -0.51
CA LYS A 47 -11.70 -25.83 -0.60
C LYS A 47 -12.86 -26.62 -1.19
N ALA A 48 -14.10 -26.37 -0.75
CA ALA A 48 -15.29 -27.07 -1.22
C ALA A 48 -15.59 -26.79 -2.71
N ASP A 49 -15.41 -25.54 -3.13
CA ASP A 49 -15.67 -25.09 -4.50
C ASP A 49 -14.49 -25.34 -5.45
N HIS A 50 -13.36 -25.87 -4.94
CA HIS A 50 -12.09 -26.02 -5.66
C HIS A 50 -11.58 -24.72 -6.30
N LYS A 51 -11.81 -23.60 -5.62
CA LYS A 51 -11.42 -22.25 -6.10
C LYS A 51 -10.26 -21.70 -5.28
N PRO A 52 -9.32 -20.96 -5.89
CA PRO A 52 -8.37 -20.14 -5.15
C PRO A 52 -9.10 -19.15 -4.24
N LEU A 53 -8.44 -18.70 -3.17
CA LEU A 53 -8.93 -17.61 -2.33
C LEU A 53 -8.10 -16.37 -2.60
N PHE A 54 -8.75 -15.27 -2.93
CA PHE A 54 -8.13 -13.96 -3.07
C PHE A 54 -8.42 -13.13 -1.83
N LEU A 55 -7.39 -12.81 -1.07
CA LEU A 55 -7.48 -11.97 0.12
C LEU A 55 -7.01 -10.56 -0.22
N TYR A 56 -7.88 -9.57 -0.03
CA TYR A 56 -7.53 -8.15 -0.05
C TYR A 56 -7.64 -7.57 1.36
N TRP A 57 -6.55 -6.98 1.82
CA TRP A 57 -6.48 -6.26 3.08
C TRP A 57 -6.23 -4.78 2.82
N GLY A 58 -7.13 -3.93 3.31
CA GLY A 58 -6.97 -2.49 3.23
C GLY A 58 -7.55 -1.75 4.42
N ALA A 59 -7.63 -0.43 4.30
CA ALA A 59 -8.39 0.42 5.21
C ALA A 59 -9.15 1.47 4.38
N VAL A 60 -10.29 1.93 4.88
CA VAL A 60 -11.09 2.96 4.18
C VAL A 60 -10.27 4.23 3.94
N TRP A 61 -9.51 4.70 4.93
CA TRP A 61 -8.72 5.93 4.86
C TRP A 61 -7.45 5.83 3.99
N CYS A 62 -7.01 4.63 3.62
CA CYS A 62 -5.71 4.37 3.02
C CYS A 62 -5.64 4.84 1.55
N PRO A 63 -4.77 5.81 1.20
CA PRO A 63 -4.63 6.30 -0.18
C PRO A 63 -4.31 5.21 -1.23
N PRO A 64 -3.25 4.38 -1.10
CA PRO A 64 -2.96 3.36 -2.11
C PRO A 64 -4.07 2.30 -2.21
N CYS A 65 -4.81 2.06 -1.12
CA CYS A 65 -5.99 1.19 -1.15
C CYS A 65 -7.13 1.76 -2.01
N ASN A 66 -7.35 3.07 -1.96
CA ASN A 66 -8.36 3.74 -2.78
C ASN A 66 -7.91 3.85 -4.24
N GLN A 67 -6.61 3.99 -4.50
CA GLN A 67 -6.04 3.85 -5.84
C GLN A 67 -6.34 2.47 -6.45
N VAL A 68 -6.04 1.38 -5.74
CA VAL A 68 -6.34 0.01 -6.21
C VAL A 68 -7.84 -0.15 -6.48
N LYS A 69 -8.71 0.38 -5.63
CA LYS A 69 -10.16 0.35 -5.86
C LYS A 69 -10.56 1.08 -7.16
N ALA A 70 -10.00 2.27 -7.38
CA ALA A 70 -10.33 3.12 -8.52
C ALA A 70 -9.75 2.61 -9.86
N THR A 71 -8.59 1.96 -9.83
CA THR A 71 -7.81 1.61 -11.03
C THR A 71 -7.86 0.12 -11.39
N LEU A 72 -8.07 -0.76 -10.41
CA LEU A 72 -8.04 -2.21 -10.59
C LEU A 72 -9.40 -2.85 -10.32
N PHE A 73 -9.96 -2.67 -9.12
CA PHE A 73 -11.19 -3.38 -8.72
C PHE A 73 -12.45 -2.91 -9.46
N ASN A 74 -12.41 -1.72 -10.06
CA ASN A 74 -13.48 -1.22 -10.90
C ASN A 74 -13.36 -1.65 -12.37
N ARG A 75 -12.30 -2.40 -12.74
CA ARG A 75 -12.15 -2.90 -14.11
C ARG A 75 -13.05 -4.11 -14.34
N GLN A 76 -13.68 -4.13 -15.50
CA GLN A 76 -14.58 -5.22 -15.90
C GLN A 76 -13.86 -6.58 -15.95
N ASP A 77 -12.62 -6.61 -16.44
CA ASP A 77 -11.82 -7.84 -16.50
C ASP A 77 -11.45 -8.38 -15.11
N PHE A 78 -11.23 -7.52 -14.11
CA PHE A 78 -11.06 -7.95 -12.72
C PHE A 78 -12.37 -8.50 -12.13
N ILE A 79 -13.48 -7.79 -12.34
CA ILE A 79 -14.81 -8.20 -11.86
C ILE A 79 -15.17 -9.58 -12.42
N GLU A 80 -14.94 -9.83 -13.71
CA GLU A 80 -15.18 -11.12 -14.34
C GLU A 80 -14.29 -12.22 -13.78
N ARG A 81 -12.99 -11.95 -13.60
CA ARG A 81 -12.06 -12.91 -12.98
C ARG A 81 -12.41 -13.23 -11.54
N SER A 82 -12.98 -12.28 -10.81
CA SER A 82 -13.36 -12.48 -9.42
C SER A 82 -14.38 -13.59 -9.18
N ARG A 83 -15.07 -14.04 -10.23
CA ARG A 83 -16.02 -15.17 -10.18
C ARG A 83 -15.34 -16.54 -10.07
N PHE A 84 -14.04 -16.60 -10.40
CA PHE A 84 -13.23 -17.82 -10.43
C PHE A 84 -12.37 -18.00 -9.16
N PHE A 85 -12.45 -17.09 -8.21
CA PHE A 85 -11.87 -17.24 -6.88
C PHE A 85 -12.88 -16.87 -5.79
N VAL A 86 -12.53 -17.10 -4.53
CA VAL A 86 -13.28 -16.59 -3.37
C VAL A 86 -12.69 -15.24 -2.96
N PRO A 87 -13.33 -14.09 -3.28
CA PRO A 87 -12.83 -12.78 -2.89
C PRO A 87 -13.16 -12.47 -1.42
N VAL A 88 -12.14 -12.20 -0.61
CA VAL A 88 -12.26 -11.84 0.81
C VAL A 88 -11.71 -10.43 1.00
N TYR A 89 -12.49 -9.55 1.64
CA TYR A 89 -12.04 -8.23 2.07
C TYR A 89 -11.94 -8.17 3.59
N ILE A 90 -10.76 -7.80 4.09
CA ILE A 90 -10.54 -7.44 5.49
C ILE A 90 -10.22 -5.95 5.56
N ASP A 91 -11.05 -5.21 6.29
CA ASP A 91 -10.72 -3.86 6.70
C ASP A 91 -9.85 -3.90 7.97
N GLY A 92 -8.80 -3.09 8.02
CA GLY A 92 -7.87 -3.00 9.16
C GLY A 92 -8.50 -2.63 10.50
N ASP A 93 -9.75 -2.15 10.50
CA ASP A 93 -10.54 -1.82 11.69
C ASP A 93 -11.68 -2.81 11.96
N SER A 94 -11.82 -3.87 11.16
CA SER A 94 -12.80 -4.93 11.42
C SER A 94 -12.44 -5.78 12.66
N PRO A 95 -13.42 -6.40 13.32
CA PRO A 95 -13.15 -7.36 14.39
C PRO A 95 -12.20 -8.48 13.94
N SER A 96 -11.27 -8.89 14.80
CA SER A 96 -10.25 -9.91 14.51
C SER A 96 -9.21 -9.54 13.45
N ALA A 97 -9.27 -8.35 12.86
CA ALA A 97 -8.32 -7.93 11.84
C ALA A 97 -6.89 -7.97 12.38
N GLN A 98 -6.65 -7.54 13.62
CA GLN A 98 -5.27 -7.51 14.14
C GLN A 98 -4.72 -8.93 14.33
N LYS A 99 -5.49 -9.86 14.88
CA LYS A 99 -5.10 -11.27 15.00
C LYS A 99 -4.90 -11.96 13.63
N LEU A 100 -5.74 -11.65 12.66
CA LEU A 100 -5.60 -12.16 11.29
C LEU A 100 -4.33 -11.59 10.62
N GLY A 101 -3.92 -10.38 10.99
CA GLY A 101 -2.70 -9.73 10.49
C GLY A 101 -1.47 -10.54 10.88
N ALA A 102 -1.39 -10.99 12.13
CA ALA A 102 -0.34 -11.89 12.61
C ALA A 102 -0.36 -13.23 11.87
N ARG A 103 -1.55 -13.79 11.63
CA ARG A 103 -1.69 -15.10 10.97
C ARG A 103 -1.18 -15.07 9.54
N PHE A 104 -1.51 -14.02 8.79
CA PHE A 104 -1.15 -13.88 7.38
C PHE A 104 0.06 -12.98 7.16
N ASN A 105 0.79 -12.61 8.22
CA ASN A 105 1.96 -11.71 8.16
C ASN A 105 1.67 -10.44 7.34
N VAL A 106 0.60 -9.72 7.70
CA VAL A 106 0.17 -8.47 7.06
C VAL A 106 0.40 -7.31 8.01
N SER A 107 1.30 -6.40 7.64
CA SER A 107 1.68 -5.26 8.47
C SER A 107 1.41 -3.90 7.83
N GLY A 108 1.20 -3.87 6.50
CA GLY A 108 0.91 -2.68 5.69
C GLY A 108 -0.27 -2.87 4.75
N TYR A 109 -0.79 -1.76 4.23
CA TYR A 109 -1.94 -1.72 3.32
C TYR A 109 -1.57 -1.00 2.02
N PRO A 110 -2.15 -1.40 0.87
CA PRO A 110 -2.93 -2.63 0.69
C PRO A 110 -2.01 -3.87 0.72
N THR A 111 -2.53 -5.00 1.17
CA THR A 111 -1.89 -6.30 0.94
C THR A 111 -2.87 -7.21 0.21
N MET A 112 -2.44 -7.82 -0.89
CA MET A 112 -3.26 -8.71 -1.71
C MET A 112 -2.56 -10.06 -1.87
N ILE A 113 -3.23 -11.14 -1.48
CA ILE A 113 -2.66 -12.49 -1.45
C ILE A 113 -3.59 -13.46 -2.18
N LEU A 114 -3.02 -14.28 -3.05
CA LEU A 114 -3.73 -15.39 -3.66
C LEU A 114 -3.30 -16.69 -2.97
N PHE A 115 -4.27 -17.48 -2.52
CA PHE A 115 -4.07 -18.78 -1.91
C PHE A 115 -4.64 -19.88 -2.82
N THR A 116 -4.03 -21.06 -2.75
CA THR A 116 -4.62 -22.29 -3.29
C THR A 116 -5.89 -22.66 -2.52
N PRO A 117 -6.76 -23.55 -3.07
CA PRO A 117 -7.94 -24.04 -2.37
C PRO A 117 -7.64 -24.73 -1.02
N ASP A 118 -6.45 -25.32 -0.86
CA ASP A 118 -5.96 -25.92 0.39
C ASP A 118 -5.32 -24.92 1.37
N GLY A 119 -5.26 -23.63 1.01
CA GLY A 119 -4.81 -22.56 1.90
C GLY A 119 -3.31 -22.28 1.87
N ARG A 120 -2.56 -22.78 0.87
CA ARG A 120 -1.16 -22.42 0.68
C ARG A 120 -1.05 -21.11 -0.09
N GLU A 121 -0.19 -20.21 0.36
CA GLU A 121 0.06 -18.94 -0.33
C GLU A 121 0.72 -19.20 -1.70
N ILE A 122 0.08 -18.74 -2.78
CA ILE A 122 0.62 -18.82 -4.14
C ILE A 122 1.52 -17.61 -4.37
N VAL A 123 0.98 -16.40 -4.15
CA VAL A 123 1.64 -15.14 -4.50
C VAL A 123 1.08 -13.98 -3.67
N ARG A 124 1.93 -13.01 -3.33
CA ARG A 124 1.54 -11.65 -2.94
C ARG A 124 1.60 -10.76 -4.16
N LEU A 125 0.46 -10.15 -4.47
CA LEU A 125 0.26 -9.41 -5.71
C LEU A 125 0.78 -7.97 -5.57
N PRO A 126 1.45 -7.44 -6.61
CA PRO A 126 2.06 -6.11 -6.57
C PRO A 126 1.00 -5.02 -6.79
N GLY A 127 0.44 -4.47 -5.71
CA GLY A 127 -0.57 -3.41 -5.80
C GLY A 127 -0.07 -2.11 -6.40
N GLU A 128 1.24 -1.92 -6.41
CA GLU A 128 1.99 -0.80 -6.98
C GLU A 128 2.21 -0.91 -8.49
N ALA A 129 2.11 -2.13 -9.07
CA ALA A 129 2.37 -2.33 -10.48
C ALA A 129 1.20 -1.87 -11.36
N ASP A 130 1.49 -1.60 -12.65
CA ASP A 130 0.46 -1.26 -13.63
C ASP A 130 -0.65 -2.34 -13.65
N PRO A 131 -1.95 -1.96 -13.75
CA PRO A 131 -3.06 -2.89 -13.70
C PRO A 131 -2.96 -4.05 -14.68
N GLU A 132 -2.37 -3.87 -15.86
CA GLU A 132 -2.19 -4.97 -16.81
C GLU A 132 -1.21 -6.02 -16.27
N GLN A 133 -0.12 -5.58 -15.65
CA GLN A 133 0.89 -6.45 -15.06
C GLN A 133 0.30 -7.22 -13.87
N TYR A 134 -0.47 -6.53 -13.04
CA TYR A 134 -1.21 -7.15 -11.95
C TYR A 134 -2.10 -8.28 -12.47
N MET A 135 -2.90 -8.01 -13.51
CA MET A 135 -3.87 -8.97 -14.05
C MET A 135 -3.20 -10.21 -14.64
N GLN A 136 -2.01 -10.05 -15.21
CA GLN A 136 -1.22 -11.19 -15.69
C GLN A 136 -0.74 -12.08 -14.55
N VAL A 137 -0.19 -11.50 -13.48
CA VAL A 137 0.29 -12.25 -12.30
C VAL A 137 -0.87 -12.93 -11.59
N LEU A 138 -2.01 -12.25 -11.45
CA LEU A 138 -3.24 -12.86 -10.93
C LEU A 138 -3.66 -14.07 -11.77
N THR A 139 -3.63 -13.94 -13.10
CA THR A 139 -3.97 -15.03 -14.03
C THR A 139 -3.05 -16.23 -13.88
N MET A 140 -1.73 -15.99 -13.82
CA MET A 140 -0.73 -17.06 -13.63
C MET A 140 -0.99 -17.79 -12.31
N GLY A 141 -1.20 -17.04 -11.22
CA GLY A 141 -1.52 -17.62 -9.92
C GLY A 141 -2.81 -18.45 -9.94
N MET A 142 -3.85 -17.99 -10.63
CA MET A 142 -5.12 -18.72 -10.77
C MET A 142 -5.00 -20.00 -11.60
N ASN A 143 -4.11 -20.02 -12.60
CA ASN A 143 -3.93 -21.14 -13.52
C ASN A 143 -2.97 -22.23 -12.99
N GLY A 144 -2.74 -22.25 -11.67
CA GLY A 144 -1.93 -23.28 -11.02
C GLY A 144 -0.43 -23.03 -11.12
N ALA A 145 0.01 -21.78 -11.26
CA ALA A 145 1.42 -21.44 -11.11
C ALA A 145 1.97 -21.99 -9.79
N ARG A 146 3.24 -22.40 -9.84
CA ARG A 146 3.99 -22.85 -8.67
C ARG A 146 3.98 -21.73 -7.61
N PRO A 147 3.73 -22.05 -6.32
CA PRO A 147 3.84 -21.07 -5.25
C PRO A 147 5.21 -20.38 -5.27
N VAL A 148 5.24 -19.05 -5.11
CA VAL A 148 6.48 -18.26 -5.26
C VAL A 148 7.59 -18.72 -4.31
N LYS A 149 7.23 -19.23 -3.13
CA LYS A 149 8.18 -19.85 -2.20
C LYS A 149 8.93 -21.04 -2.82
N ASP A 150 8.20 -21.92 -3.51
CA ASP A 150 8.76 -23.10 -4.17
C ASP A 150 9.53 -22.69 -5.44
N THR A 151 9.02 -21.69 -6.16
CA THR A 151 9.68 -21.10 -7.33
C THR A 151 11.02 -20.47 -6.97
N LEU A 152 11.08 -19.71 -5.87
CA LEU A 152 12.30 -19.11 -5.36
C LEU A 152 13.32 -20.18 -4.97
N ALA A 153 12.89 -21.22 -4.26
CA ALA A 153 13.76 -22.33 -3.87
C ALA A 153 14.35 -23.04 -5.09
N ALA A 154 13.53 -23.31 -6.12
CA ALA A 154 13.98 -23.89 -7.38
C ALA A 154 14.97 -22.98 -8.12
N ALA A 155 14.66 -21.68 -8.23
CA ALA A 155 15.49 -20.69 -8.93
C ALA A 155 16.87 -20.51 -8.30
N LEU A 156 16.96 -20.60 -6.97
CA LEU A 156 18.22 -20.49 -6.22
C LEU A 156 18.99 -21.82 -6.11
N SER A 157 18.40 -22.93 -6.53
CA SER A 157 19.07 -24.23 -6.55
C SER A 157 20.01 -24.35 -7.76
N ALA A 158 21.11 -25.08 -7.62
CA ALA A 158 21.94 -25.51 -8.75
C ALA A 158 21.45 -26.84 -9.36
N SER A 159 20.17 -27.17 -9.18
CA SER A 159 19.59 -28.48 -9.48
C SER A 159 18.79 -28.48 -10.79
N ARG A 160 18.36 -29.67 -11.25
CA ARG A 160 17.43 -29.79 -12.39
C ARG A 160 16.15 -28.96 -12.22
N ALA A 161 15.70 -28.71 -10.99
CA ALA A 161 14.51 -27.90 -10.73
C ALA A 161 14.63 -26.45 -11.25
N HIS A 162 15.85 -25.92 -11.35
CA HIS A 162 16.09 -24.61 -11.98
C HIS A 162 15.79 -24.65 -13.49
N ALA A 163 16.21 -25.73 -14.17
CA ALA A 163 15.98 -25.90 -15.60
C ALA A 163 14.52 -26.18 -15.97
N GLU A 164 13.69 -26.54 -14.98
CA GLU A 164 12.24 -26.79 -15.14
C GLU A 164 11.39 -25.52 -14.94
N LEU A 165 11.99 -24.38 -14.59
CA LEU A 165 11.26 -23.13 -14.41
C LEU A 165 10.77 -22.57 -15.74
N SER A 166 9.47 -22.31 -15.80
CA SER A 166 8.79 -21.70 -16.95
C SER A 166 9.00 -20.18 -17.01
N ALA A 167 8.59 -19.54 -18.11
CA ALA A 167 8.59 -18.08 -18.20
C ALA A 167 7.64 -17.43 -17.16
N ASP A 168 6.51 -18.06 -16.87
CA ASP A 168 5.57 -17.60 -15.86
C ASP A 168 6.19 -17.67 -14.45
N ASP A 169 6.99 -18.71 -14.15
CA ASP A 169 7.69 -18.83 -12.87
C ASP A 169 8.64 -17.65 -12.62
N TRP A 170 9.45 -17.28 -13.61
CA TRP A 170 10.34 -16.12 -13.53
C TRP A 170 9.58 -14.80 -13.41
N ARG A 171 8.47 -14.67 -14.14
CA ARG A 171 7.61 -13.49 -14.08
C ARG A 171 6.95 -13.34 -12.72
N MET A 172 6.49 -14.43 -12.12
CA MET A 172 5.95 -14.46 -10.75
C MET A 172 7.00 -13.98 -9.72
N LEU A 173 8.28 -14.35 -9.87
CA LEU A 173 9.36 -13.83 -9.03
C LEU A 173 9.61 -12.32 -9.22
N ALA A 174 9.61 -11.86 -10.47
CA ALA A 174 9.85 -10.45 -10.80
C ALA A 174 8.73 -9.52 -10.31
N TYR A 175 7.49 -10.00 -10.36
CA TYR A 175 6.31 -9.24 -9.94
C TYR A 175 5.81 -9.57 -8.53
N TYR A 176 6.51 -10.43 -7.78
CA TYR A 176 6.21 -10.63 -6.37
C TYR A 176 6.31 -9.31 -5.58
N SER A 177 5.37 -9.08 -4.67
CA SER A 177 5.39 -7.90 -3.77
C SER A 177 6.39 -8.11 -2.64
N TRP A 178 7.67 -7.91 -2.93
CA TRP A 178 8.77 -8.02 -1.97
C TRP A 178 8.66 -7.03 -0.81
N ILE A 179 7.96 -5.91 -1.02
CA ILE A 179 7.75 -4.85 -0.02
C ILE A 179 6.76 -5.31 1.06
N THR A 180 5.73 -6.07 0.66
CA THR A 180 4.69 -6.57 1.58
C THR A 180 4.94 -8.01 2.02
N ASP A 181 6.06 -8.64 1.63
CA ASP A 181 6.42 -10.01 2.03
C ASP A 181 6.59 -10.17 3.53
N GLU A 182 7.00 -9.10 4.23
CA GLU A 182 7.23 -9.14 5.69
C GLU A 182 8.21 -10.26 6.11
N GLN A 183 9.23 -10.50 5.27
CA GLN A 183 10.28 -11.50 5.45
C GLN A 183 9.79 -12.96 5.46
N GLN A 184 8.65 -13.28 4.83
CA GLN A 184 8.17 -14.66 4.75
C GLN A 184 9.05 -15.54 3.86
N LEU A 185 9.55 -15.01 2.74
CA LEU A 185 10.39 -15.79 1.84
C LEU A 185 11.85 -15.79 2.28
N ILE A 186 12.39 -14.61 2.59
CA ILE A 186 13.79 -14.41 2.95
C ILE A 186 13.95 -13.21 3.91
N PRO A 187 15.03 -13.15 4.70
CA PRO A 187 15.33 -11.98 5.52
C PRO A 187 15.48 -10.72 4.67
N GLU A 188 15.05 -9.56 5.20
CA GLU A 188 15.08 -8.25 4.49
C GLU A 188 16.47 -7.93 3.92
N LYS A 189 17.52 -8.14 4.71
CA LYS A 189 18.92 -7.93 4.29
C LYS A 189 19.38 -8.80 3.10
N SER A 190 18.66 -9.89 2.83
CA SER A 190 18.98 -10.83 1.75
C SER A 190 18.19 -10.53 0.47
N VAL A 191 17.23 -9.61 0.48
CA VAL A 191 16.38 -9.31 -0.68
C VAL A 191 17.21 -8.81 -1.87
N ALA A 192 17.96 -7.72 -1.70
CA ALA A 192 18.78 -7.15 -2.77
C ALA A 192 19.78 -8.15 -3.41
N PRO A 193 20.63 -8.87 -2.66
CA PRO A 193 21.54 -9.85 -3.26
C PRO A 193 20.80 -11.03 -3.91
N THR A 194 19.64 -11.44 -3.37
CA THR A 194 18.83 -12.51 -3.97
C THR A 194 18.24 -12.08 -5.30
N LEU A 195 17.61 -10.90 -5.37
CA LEU A 195 17.06 -10.35 -6.61
C LEU A 195 18.12 -10.18 -7.69
N LYS A 196 19.32 -9.70 -7.32
CA LYS A 196 20.46 -9.61 -8.22
C LYS A 196 20.85 -10.97 -8.79
N ARG A 197 20.88 -12.01 -7.94
CA ARG A 197 21.17 -13.39 -8.36
C ARG A 197 20.07 -13.94 -9.28
N LEU A 198 18.81 -13.65 -9.00
CA LEU A 198 17.69 -14.06 -9.85
C LEU A 198 17.77 -13.39 -11.23
N ALA A 199 18.05 -12.09 -11.29
CA ALA A 199 18.23 -11.37 -12.56
C ALA A 199 19.35 -11.99 -13.43
N GLN A 200 20.45 -12.42 -12.79
CA GLN A 200 21.56 -13.10 -13.48
C GLN A 200 21.23 -14.52 -13.93
N ALA A 201 20.28 -15.17 -13.27
CA ALA A 201 19.88 -16.54 -13.53
C ALA A 201 18.69 -16.64 -14.50
N CYS A 202 18.05 -15.51 -14.85
CA CYS A 202 16.98 -15.49 -15.84
C CYS A 202 17.47 -16.02 -17.21
N PRO A 203 16.65 -16.84 -17.89
CA PRO A 203 16.93 -17.27 -19.25
C PRO A 203 17.14 -16.11 -20.22
N ALA A 204 18.02 -16.30 -21.22
CA ALA A 204 18.46 -15.24 -22.13
C ALA A 204 17.34 -14.67 -23.03
N ASP A 205 16.24 -15.41 -23.20
CA ASP A 205 15.02 -15.01 -23.89
C ASP A 205 14.04 -14.23 -23.00
N GLN A 206 14.28 -14.16 -21.69
CA GLN A 206 13.44 -13.46 -20.70
C GLN A 206 14.05 -12.15 -20.22
N LYS A 207 14.51 -11.33 -21.17
CA LYS A 207 15.28 -10.10 -20.88
C LYS A 207 14.52 -9.09 -20.02
N ASP A 208 13.24 -8.88 -20.30
CA ASP A 208 12.43 -7.89 -19.57
C ASP A 208 12.22 -8.30 -18.10
N THR A 209 12.00 -9.59 -17.86
CA THR A 209 11.91 -10.16 -16.51
C THR A 209 13.23 -9.97 -15.74
N ALA A 210 14.37 -10.20 -16.41
CA ALA A 210 15.69 -9.95 -15.84
C ALA A 210 15.91 -8.47 -15.51
N VAL A 211 15.49 -7.55 -16.39
CA VAL A 211 15.52 -6.10 -16.16
C VAL A 211 14.72 -5.72 -14.92
N ARG A 212 13.49 -6.21 -14.79
CA ARG A 212 12.65 -5.91 -13.62
C ARG A 212 13.29 -6.40 -12.32
N LEU A 213 13.82 -7.63 -12.31
CA LEU A 213 14.52 -8.18 -11.14
C LEU A 213 15.76 -7.35 -10.79
N GLU A 214 16.52 -6.88 -11.79
CA GLU A 214 17.68 -6.02 -11.58
C GLU A 214 17.28 -4.65 -11.00
N LEU A 215 16.22 -4.02 -11.53
CA LEU A 215 15.69 -2.76 -11.02
C LEU A 215 15.21 -2.90 -9.57
N LYS A 216 14.46 -3.96 -9.26
CA LYS A 216 14.05 -4.26 -7.88
C LYS A 216 15.25 -4.55 -6.97
N ALA A 217 16.29 -5.21 -7.47
CA ALA A 217 17.53 -5.42 -6.71
C ALA A 217 18.22 -4.09 -6.37
N LEU A 218 18.28 -3.16 -7.34
CA LEU A 218 18.84 -1.83 -7.14
C LEU A 218 18.00 -1.01 -6.15
N ALA A 219 16.67 -1.03 -6.27
CA ALA A 219 15.77 -0.38 -5.34
C ALA A 219 15.99 -0.89 -3.91
N ALA A 220 15.96 -2.20 -3.71
CA ALA A 220 16.19 -2.84 -2.41
C ALA A 220 17.59 -2.53 -1.84
N ALA A 221 18.62 -2.48 -2.68
CA ALA A 221 19.98 -2.12 -2.25
C ALA A 221 20.07 -0.64 -1.85
N ALA A 222 19.42 0.26 -2.60
CA ALA A 222 19.46 1.70 -2.38
C ALA A 222 18.63 2.15 -1.17
N THR A 223 17.64 1.36 -0.75
CA THR A 223 16.78 1.65 0.42
C THR A 223 17.18 0.92 1.69
N ALA A 224 18.15 0.02 1.62
CA ALA A 224 18.67 -0.68 2.80
C ALA A 224 19.17 0.32 3.85
N LYS A 225 18.95 0.00 5.14
CA LYS A 225 19.26 0.89 6.28
C LYS A 225 20.69 1.44 6.27
N ASP A 226 21.66 0.64 5.83
CA ASP A 226 23.09 0.98 5.79
C ASP A 226 23.60 1.09 4.34
N ALA A 227 22.71 1.42 3.40
CA ALA A 227 23.05 1.58 1.99
C ALA A 227 24.18 2.61 1.80
N LYS A 228 25.24 2.19 1.12
CA LYS A 228 26.34 3.06 0.69
C LYS A 228 26.34 3.14 -0.83
N PRO A 229 26.67 4.30 -1.43
CA PRO A 229 26.83 4.38 -2.88
C PRO A 229 27.78 3.29 -3.39
N MET A 230 27.30 2.49 -4.34
CA MET A 230 28.06 1.38 -4.93
C MET A 230 28.93 1.84 -6.10
N LEU A 231 28.58 2.97 -6.74
CA LEU A 231 29.29 3.54 -7.89
C LEU A 231 29.52 2.50 -9.00
N ASP A 232 28.42 1.96 -9.55
CA ASP A 232 28.45 0.87 -10.52
C ASP A 232 28.17 1.39 -11.93
N ALA A 233 29.24 1.48 -12.73
CA ALA A 233 29.17 1.94 -14.12
C ALA A 233 28.34 0.99 -15.01
N ALA A 234 28.35 -0.31 -14.75
CA ALA A 234 27.57 -1.28 -15.51
C ALA A 234 26.08 -1.14 -15.20
N ALA A 235 25.72 -1.00 -13.92
CA ALA A 235 24.35 -0.71 -13.52
C ALA A 235 23.87 0.64 -14.09
N THR A 236 24.72 1.66 -14.07
CA THR A 236 24.41 2.98 -14.66
C THR A 236 24.15 2.88 -16.16
N ALA A 237 24.97 2.14 -16.91
CA ALA A 237 24.77 1.92 -18.35
C ALA A 237 23.47 1.17 -18.66
N ARG A 238 23.13 0.16 -17.86
CA ARG A 238 21.86 -0.58 -17.98
C ARG A 238 20.66 0.30 -17.69
N LEU A 239 20.72 1.13 -16.64
CA LEU A 239 19.68 2.12 -16.32
C LEU A 239 19.48 3.09 -17.48
N LEU A 240 20.55 3.63 -18.07
CA LEU A 240 20.44 4.51 -19.25
C LEU A 240 19.75 3.80 -20.43
N ALA A 241 20.03 2.51 -20.66
CA ALA A 241 19.36 1.74 -21.70
C ALA A 241 17.86 1.55 -21.41
N VAL A 242 17.51 1.24 -20.15
CA VAL A 242 16.10 1.13 -19.71
C VAL A 242 15.37 2.45 -19.89
N LEU A 243 15.95 3.57 -19.46
CA LEU A 243 15.35 4.91 -19.54
C LEU A 243 15.16 5.41 -21.00
N ALA A 244 15.94 4.87 -21.93
CA ALA A 244 15.80 5.15 -23.35
C ALA A 244 14.63 4.38 -24.01
N ASP A 245 14.18 3.26 -23.41
CA ASP A 245 13.09 2.44 -23.92
C ASP A 245 11.78 2.77 -23.17
N SER A 246 10.89 3.52 -23.82
CA SER A 246 9.61 3.94 -23.23
C SER A 246 8.71 2.77 -22.80
N ARG A 247 8.83 1.60 -23.42
CA ARG A 247 8.07 0.40 -23.02
C ARG A 247 8.61 -0.15 -21.70
N LEU A 248 9.93 -0.27 -21.56
CA LEU A 248 10.55 -0.70 -20.30
C LEU A 248 10.32 0.30 -19.18
N VAL A 249 10.33 1.60 -19.48
CA VAL A 249 9.97 2.64 -18.51
C VAL A 249 8.55 2.46 -18.01
N ARG A 250 7.58 2.22 -18.91
CA ARG A 250 6.19 2.01 -18.54
C ARG A 250 5.98 0.71 -17.75
N GLU A 251 6.61 -0.38 -18.17
CA GLU A 251 6.50 -1.68 -17.49
C GLU A 251 7.11 -1.67 -16.08
N ASN A 252 8.12 -0.82 -15.85
CA ASN A 252 8.78 -0.66 -14.54
C ASN A 252 8.47 0.68 -13.88
N PHE A 253 7.29 1.24 -14.19
CA PHE A 253 6.83 2.53 -13.68
C PHE A 253 7.02 2.64 -12.16
N ASP A 254 6.48 1.67 -11.42
CA ASP A 254 6.56 1.54 -9.97
C ASP A 254 7.97 1.77 -9.43
N THR A 255 8.95 1.05 -9.99
CA THR A 255 10.33 1.13 -9.51
C THR A 255 11.03 2.42 -9.95
N LEU A 256 10.74 2.89 -11.16
CA LEU A 256 11.43 4.04 -11.76
C LEU A 256 10.90 5.39 -11.27
N THR A 257 9.71 5.44 -10.67
CA THR A 257 9.19 6.64 -10.01
C THR A 257 9.48 6.62 -8.51
N GLU A 258 9.10 5.56 -7.79
CA GLU A 258 9.23 5.52 -6.31
C GLU A 258 10.68 5.61 -5.82
N TYR A 259 11.64 5.06 -6.59
CA TYR A 259 13.04 4.96 -6.16
C TYR A 259 14.01 5.79 -7.00
N ALA A 260 13.53 6.71 -7.84
CA ALA A 260 14.35 7.47 -8.80
C ALA A 260 15.60 8.11 -8.14
N GLY A 261 15.38 8.97 -7.14
CA GLY A 261 16.48 9.64 -6.43
C GLY A 261 17.37 8.67 -5.64
N LYS A 262 16.79 7.60 -5.07
CA LYS A 262 17.54 6.59 -4.30
C LYS A 262 18.48 5.79 -5.20
N ILE A 263 17.96 5.25 -6.30
CA ILE A 263 18.75 4.47 -7.26
C ILE A 263 19.81 5.36 -7.90
N ALA A 264 19.44 6.55 -8.40
CA ALA A 264 20.39 7.48 -9.00
C ALA A 264 21.53 7.84 -8.04
N GLY A 265 21.21 8.13 -6.78
CA GLY A 265 22.18 8.42 -5.73
C GLY A 265 23.08 7.24 -5.35
N PHE A 266 22.55 6.01 -5.47
CA PHE A 266 23.25 4.78 -5.13
C PHE A 266 24.26 4.35 -6.20
N VAL A 267 23.92 4.49 -7.49
CA VAL A 267 24.75 3.98 -8.59
C VAL A 267 25.77 4.99 -9.13
N SER A 268 25.63 6.28 -8.82
CA SER A 268 26.48 7.35 -9.36
C SER A 268 27.18 8.16 -8.27
N ALA A 269 28.28 8.83 -8.59
CA ALA A 269 29.01 9.67 -7.63
C ALA A 269 28.38 11.07 -7.52
N PRO A 270 28.35 11.69 -6.32
CA PRO A 270 27.85 13.06 -6.15
C PRO A 270 28.48 14.06 -7.11
N LYS A 271 27.65 14.88 -7.76
CA LYS A 271 28.06 15.94 -8.69
C LYS A 271 28.92 15.47 -9.89
N SER A 272 28.89 14.18 -10.22
CA SER A 272 29.69 13.65 -11.34
C SER A 272 28.99 13.87 -12.69
N PRO A 273 29.74 13.93 -13.81
CA PRO A 273 29.15 13.98 -15.16
C PRO A 273 28.21 12.80 -15.44
N GLU A 274 28.52 11.62 -14.91
CA GLU A 274 27.68 10.41 -15.03
C GLU A 274 26.36 10.58 -14.31
N ARG A 275 26.37 11.14 -13.08
CA ARG A 275 25.15 11.48 -12.34
C ARG A 275 24.30 12.47 -13.13
N ALA A 276 24.91 13.54 -13.65
CA ALA A 276 24.19 14.54 -14.45
C ALA A 276 23.56 13.94 -15.72
N ARG A 277 24.27 13.04 -16.41
CA ARG A 277 23.73 12.32 -17.57
C ARG A 277 22.58 11.39 -17.19
N LEU A 278 22.73 10.66 -16.09
CA LEU A 278 21.71 9.75 -15.59
C LEU A 278 20.43 10.52 -15.19
N THR A 279 20.55 11.59 -14.39
CA THR A 279 19.40 12.38 -13.97
C THR A 279 18.71 13.07 -15.15
N ALA A 280 19.45 13.55 -16.14
CA ALA A 280 18.86 14.11 -17.36
C ALA A 280 18.07 13.06 -18.16
N SER A 281 18.63 11.86 -18.36
CA SER A 281 17.92 10.77 -19.05
C SER A 281 16.69 10.31 -18.27
N TRP A 282 16.78 10.30 -16.94
CA TRP A 282 15.68 9.89 -16.07
C TRP A 282 14.55 10.91 -16.08
N THR A 283 14.89 12.19 -16.00
CA THR A 283 13.93 13.31 -16.13
C THR A 283 13.20 13.25 -17.46
N ALA A 284 13.91 13.01 -18.57
CA ALA A 284 13.28 12.88 -19.89
C ALA A 284 12.33 11.65 -20.00
N ALA A 285 12.54 10.61 -19.20
CA ALA A 285 11.63 9.47 -19.12
C ALA A 285 10.40 9.81 -18.25
N LEU A 286 10.61 10.49 -17.13
CA LEU A 286 9.53 10.99 -16.26
C LEU A 286 8.63 12.00 -16.99
N ASP A 287 9.20 12.90 -17.80
CA ASP A 287 8.46 13.82 -18.67
C ASP A 287 7.40 13.09 -19.52
N ARG A 288 7.77 11.93 -20.07
CA ARG A 288 6.87 11.10 -20.90
C ARG A 288 5.76 10.51 -20.04
N LEU A 289 6.08 10.02 -18.84
CA LEU A 289 5.08 9.48 -17.90
C LEU A 289 4.12 10.57 -17.41
N VAL A 290 4.61 11.78 -17.12
CA VAL A 290 3.76 12.92 -16.75
C VAL A 290 2.82 13.32 -17.89
N ALA A 291 3.26 13.18 -19.15
CA ALA A 291 2.45 13.46 -20.33
C ALA A 291 1.48 12.32 -20.72
N ASP A 292 1.72 11.09 -20.24
CA ASP A 292 0.93 9.91 -20.58
C ASP A 292 -0.43 9.94 -19.89
N THR A 293 -1.49 10.23 -20.65
CA THR A 293 -2.86 10.31 -20.14
C THR A 293 -3.50 8.95 -19.91
N SER A 294 -2.85 7.84 -20.26
CA SER A 294 -3.31 6.50 -19.91
C SER A 294 -2.92 6.09 -18.49
N LEU A 295 -1.94 6.79 -17.90
CA LEU A 295 -1.62 6.66 -16.48
C LEU A 295 -2.67 7.37 -15.63
N TRP A 296 -2.87 6.86 -14.42
CA TRP A 296 -3.78 7.47 -13.49
C TRP A 296 -3.26 8.82 -12.98
N THR A 297 -4.16 9.68 -12.51
CA THR A 297 -3.80 11.04 -12.08
C THR A 297 -2.78 11.03 -10.95
N ALA A 298 -2.89 10.15 -9.94
CA ALA A 298 -1.90 10.07 -8.87
C ALA A 298 -0.55 9.54 -9.37
N ASP A 299 -0.53 8.57 -10.30
CA ASP A 299 0.71 8.05 -10.89
C ASP A 299 1.50 9.16 -11.60
N ARG A 300 0.79 10.02 -12.33
CA ARG A 300 1.42 11.19 -12.98
C ARG A 300 1.97 12.19 -11.95
N LEU A 301 1.36 12.32 -10.77
CA LEU A 301 1.91 13.13 -9.67
C LEU A 301 3.15 12.47 -9.05
N VAL A 302 3.14 11.16 -8.85
CA VAL A 302 4.31 10.40 -8.37
C VAL A 302 5.51 10.56 -9.33
N ALA A 303 5.27 10.59 -10.64
CA ALA A 303 6.31 10.90 -11.62
C ALA A 303 6.87 12.32 -11.47
N VAL A 304 6.04 13.32 -11.14
CA VAL A 304 6.50 14.69 -10.83
C VAL A 304 7.31 14.72 -9.53
N SER A 305 6.87 14.01 -8.48
CA SER A 305 7.64 13.85 -7.24
C SER A 305 9.01 13.23 -7.49
N ALA A 306 9.11 12.25 -8.40
CA ALA A 306 10.38 11.67 -8.81
C ALA A 306 11.32 12.69 -9.48
N GLU A 307 10.80 13.63 -10.27
CA GLU A 307 11.59 14.74 -10.84
C GLU A 307 12.15 15.64 -9.73
N VAL A 308 11.34 15.94 -8.70
CA VAL A 308 11.77 16.70 -7.51
C VAL A 308 12.87 15.96 -6.75
N ALA A 309 12.71 14.65 -6.54
CA ALA A 309 13.72 13.82 -5.87
C ALA A 309 15.07 13.81 -6.63
N LEU A 310 15.04 13.76 -7.97
CA LEU A 310 16.24 13.85 -8.80
C LEU A 310 16.87 15.25 -8.75
N ALA A 311 16.06 16.32 -8.79
CA ALA A 311 16.56 17.70 -8.70
C ALA A 311 17.23 17.99 -7.35
N ARG A 312 16.73 17.39 -6.26
CA ARG A 312 17.29 17.52 -4.90
C ARG A 312 18.46 16.58 -4.62
N LEU A 313 18.84 15.71 -5.56
CA LEU A 313 19.79 14.61 -5.32
C LEU A 313 21.17 15.08 -4.81
N ASP A 314 21.71 16.16 -5.40
CA ASP A 314 23.03 16.72 -5.02
C ASP A 314 22.91 17.94 -4.08
N ALA A 315 21.69 18.44 -3.86
CA ALA A 315 21.44 19.68 -3.13
C ALA A 315 20.06 19.62 -2.44
N LYS A 316 19.95 18.78 -1.40
CA LYS A 316 18.68 18.44 -0.74
C LYS A 316 17.85 19.65 -0.32
N ASP A 317 18.49 20.70 0.19
CA ASP A 317 17.82 21.88 0.76
C ASP A 317 17.88 23.10 -0.16
N ALA A 318 18.41 22.97 -1.38
CA ALA A 318 18.43 24.07 -2.33
C ALA A 318 17.02 24.39 -2.85
N PRO A 319 16.77 25.65 -3.26
CA PRO A 319 15.58 26.00 -4.03
C PRO A 319 15.48 25.16 -5.30
N LEU A 320 14.26 24.73 -5.63
CA LEU A 320 14.03 24.05 -6.90
C LEU A 320 14.18 25.01 -8.08
N PRO A 321 14.55 24.52 -9.28
CA PRO A 321 14.45 25.31 -10.49
C PRO A 321 13.02 25.82 -10.70
N ALA A 322 12.86 27.10 -11.04
CA ALA A 322 11.55 27.75 -11.16
C ALA A 322 10.57 27.03 -12.12
N LEU A 323 11.10 26.43 -13.20
CA LEU A 323 10.30 25.64 -14.14
C LEU A 323 9.76 24.35 -13.50
N LEU A 324 10.55 23.68 -12.65
CA LEU A 324 10.12 22.48 -11.94
C LEU A 324 9.12 22.84 -10.84
N GLU A 325 9.33 23.93 -10.10
CA GLU A 325 8.35 24.43 -9.14
C GLU A 325 7.00 24.73 -9.80
N LYS A 326 7.02 25.45 -10.94
CA LYS A 326 5.82 25.72 -11.73
C LYS A 326 5.14 24.43 -12.19
N ARG A 327 5.92 23.45 -12.64
CA ARG A 327 5.40 22.15 -13.08
C ARG A 327 4.69 21.42 -11.94
N VAL A 328 5.25 21.39 -10.73
CA VAL A 328 4.61 20.80 -9.55
C VAL A 328 3.26 21.47 -9.30
N ARG A 329 3.24 22.81 -9.24
CA ARG A 329 2.00 23.59 -9.03
C ARG A 329 0.95 23.30 -10.11
N ASP A 330 1.35 23.31 -11.38
CA ASP A 330 0.45 23.04 -12.50
C ASP A 330 -0.09 21.61 -12.47
N ALA A 331 0.75 20.62 -12.12
CA ALA A 331 0.32 19.22 -12.01
C ALA A 331 -0.70 19.03 -10.90
N VAL A 332 -0.44 19.60 -9.73
CA VAL A 332 -1.35 19.56 -8.58
C VAL A 332 -2.67 20.27 -8.89
N ALA A 333 -2.63 21.47 -9.46
CA ALA A 333 -3.83 22.22 -9.80
C ALA A 333 -4.72 21.48 -10.82
N ARG A 334 -4.11 20.81 -11.82
CA ARG A 334 -4.87 19.94 -12.73
C ARG A 334 -5.48 18.75 -11.99
N ALA A 335 -4.69 18.05 -11.19
CA ALA A 335 -5.12 16.85 -10.48
C ALA A 335 -6.28 17.13 -9.51
N ASP A 336 -6.22 18.22 -8.75
CA ASP A 336 -7.28 18.66 -7.85
C ASP A 336 -8.57 18.99 -8.63
N ARG A 337 -8.45 19.70 -9.76
CA ARG A 337 -9.60 20.10 -10.60
C ARG A 337 -10.26 18.90 -11.30
N GLU A 338 -9.46 17.97 -11.81
CA GLU A 338 -9.92 16.90 -12.70
C GLU A 338 -10.43 15.66 -11.94
N THR A 339 -10.11 15.54 -10.64
CA THR A 339 -10.52 14.38 -9.84
C THR A 339 -11.78 14.69 -9.04
N ALA A 340 -12.94 14.18 -9.49
CA ALA A 340 -14.21 14.42 -8.81
C ALA A 340 -14.59 13.32 -7.80
N ASP A 341 -14.29 12.05 -8.10
CA ASP A 341 -14.70 10.90 -7.29
C ASP A 341 -14.06 10.93 -5.88
N PRO A 342 -14.84 10.88 -4.78
CA PRO A 342 -14.31 11.01 -3.43
C PRO A 342 -13.25 9.97 -3.05
N TYR A 343 -13.33 8.74 -3.57
CA TYR A 343 -12.34 7.70 -3.27
C TYR A 343 -11.05 7.92 -4.05
N ALA A 344 -11.16 8.24 -5.35
CA ALA A 344 -10.01 8.63 -6.16
C ALA A 344 -9.29 9.86 -5.58
N ARG A 345 -10.05 10.84 -5.08
CA ARG A 345 -9.51 12.04 -4.43
C ARG A 345 -8.66 11.72 -3.20
N GLN A 346 -9.01 10.69 -2.42
CA GLN A 346 -8.22 10.29 -1.25
C GLN A 346 -6.76 9.98 -1.62
N ALA A 347 -6.52 9.40 -2.79
CA ALA A 347 -5.20 9.07 -3.29
C ALA A 347 -4.55 10.19 -4.09
N VAL A 348 -5.33 10.88 -4.93
CA VAL A 348 -4.81 11.99 -5.74
C VAL A 348 -4.36 13.16 -4.87
N ILE A 349 -5.11 13.50 -3.82
CA ILE A 349 -4.74 14.61 -2.94
C ILE A 349 -3.58 14.25 -2.02
N ASP A 350 -3.46 12.99 -1.59
CA ASP A 350 -2.29 12.48 -0.88
C ASP A 350 -1.01 12.64 -1.73
N ALA A 351 -1.01 12.12 -2.97
CA ALA A 351 0.10 12.26 -3.89
C ALA A 351 0.41 13.74 -4.24
N ALA A 352 -0.62 14.58 -4.38
CA ALA A 352 -0.46 16.00 -4.67
C ALA A 352 0.16 16.76 -3.49
N ALA A 353 -0.29 16.48 -2.27
CA ALA A 353 0.28 17.07 -1.06
C ALA A 353 1.73 16.62 -0.85
N GLU A 354 2.04 15.34 -1.08
CA GLU A 354 3.41 14.83 -1.04
C GLU A 354 4.30 15.55 -2.05
N ALA A 355 3.87 15.68 -3.32
CA ALA A 355 4.62 16.41 -4.36
C ALA A 355 4.93 17.86 -3.95
N LEU A 356 3.97 18.57 -3.35
CA LEU A 356 4.17 19.93 -2.84
C LEU A 356 5.15 19.96 -1.66
N VAL A 357 5.02 19.03 -0.73
CA VAL A 357 5.88 18.93 0.46
C VAL A 357 7.32 18.60 0.09
N GLU A 358 7.53 17.66 -0.83
CA GLU A 358 8.86 17.34 -1.37
C GLU A 358 9.45 18.51 -2.16
N ALA A 359 8.60 19.27 -2.86
CA ALA A 359 9.02 20.48 -3.53
C ALA A 359 9.37 21.64 -2.57
N GLY A 360 9.02 21.53 -1.29
CA GLY A 360 9.19 22.60 -0.29
C GLY A 360 8.09 23.67 -0.34
N LEU A 361 7.01 23.40 -1.06
CA LEU A 361 5.84 24.27 -1.26
C LEU A 361 4.81 24.06 -0.15
N LEU A 362 5.25 24.28 1.10
CA LEU A 362 4.47 23.96 2.30
C LEU A 362 3.16 24.77 2.40
N ASP A 363 3.14 25.99 1.87
CA ASP A 363 1.95 26.84 1.86
C ASP A 363 0.86 26.34 0.94
N ASP A 364 1.24 25.82 -0.22
CA ASP A 364 0.31 25.21 -1.15
C ASP A 364 -0.20 23.87 -0.62
N ALA A 365 0.67 23.09 0.03
CA ALA A 365 0.29 21.80 0.62
C ALA A 365 -0.78 22.00 1.70
N ASP A 366 -0.55 22.97 2.60
CA ASP A 366 -1.50 23.33 3.65
C ASP A 366 -2.85 23.80 3.10
N MET A 367 -2.83 24.66 2.08
CA MET A 367 -4.04 25.16 1.43
C MET A 367 -4.82 24.01 0.77
N LEU A 368 -4.14 23.14 0.01
CA LEU A 368 -4.73 21.99 -0.64
C LEU A 368 -5.39 21.04 0.37
N LEU A 369 -4.64 20.64 1.40
CA LEU A 369 -5.10 19.70 2.42
C LEU A 369 -6.29 20.27 3.21
N LYS A 370 -6.25 21.55 3.61
CA LYS A 370 -7.38 22.21 4.30
C LYS A 370 -8.63 22.27 3.44
N ALA A 371 -8.48 22.52 2.14
CA ALA A 371 -9.61 22.49 1.20
C ALA A 371 -10.22 21.08 1.11
N GLU A 372 -9.38 20.04 1.12
CA GLU A 372 -9.83 18.65 1.01
C GLU A 372 -10.54 18.11 2.25
N LEU A 373 -10.29 18.66 3.45
CA LEU A 373 -10.95 18.21 4.69
C LEU A 373 -12.49 18.21 4.59
N LYS A 374 -13.07 19.09 3.77
CA LYS A 374 -14.52 19.19 3.58
C LYS A 374 -15.09 18.18 2.58
N ARG A 375 -14.23 17.55 1.78
CA ARG A 375 -14.58 16.67 0.64
C ARG A 375 -14.22 15.21 0.93
N SER A 376 -13.16 14.98 1.68
CA SER A 376 -12.66 13.65 2.01
C SER A 376 -13.67 12.89 2.89
N HIS A 377 -13.84 11.60 2.59
CA HIS A 377 -14.57 10.66 3.45
C HIS A 377 -13.76 10.22 4.67
N SER A 378 -12.48 10.59 4.77
CA SER A 378 -11.59 10.27 5.88
C SER A 378 -10.66 11.43 6.20
N PRO A 379 -11.22 12.60 6.57
CA PRO A 379 -10.46 13.85 6.72
C PRO A 379 -9.39 13.76 7.82
N TYR A 380 -9.58 12.88 8.81
CA TYR A 380 -8.59 12.61 9.85
C TYR A 380 -7.25 12.09 9.32
N TYR A 381 -7.22 11.51 8.11
CA TYR A 381 -5.98 11.13 7.45
C TYR A 381 -5.17 12.38 7.07
N PHE A 382 -5.78 13.30 6.30
CA PHE A 382 -5.15 14.54 5.86
C PHE A 382 -4.83 15.52 7.00
N MET A 383 -5.51 15.41 8.13
CA MET A 383 -5.12 16.15 9.34
C MET A 383 -3.74 15.73 9.87
N VAL A 384 -3.30 14.48 9.66
CA VAL A 384 -1.93 14.07 9.98
C VAL A 384 -0.94 14.78 9.05
N ASP A 385 -1.25 14.87 7.76
CA ASP A 385 -0.39 15.54 6.79
C ASP A 385 -0.29 17.04 7.09
N LEU A 386 -1.39 17.68 7.48
CA LEU A 386 -1.40 19.05 7.97
C LEU A 386 -0.52 19.24 9.21
N ALA A 387 -0.51 18.26 10.12
CA ALA A 387 0.37 18.28 11.28
C ALA A 387 1.86 18.21 10.88
N GLU A 388 2.20 17.35 9.92
CA GLU A 388 3.57 17.24 9.41
C GLU A 388 3.98 18.51 8.62
N VAL A 389 3.09 19.11 7.84
CA VAL A 389 3.32 20.38 7.15
C VAL A 389 3.56 21.51 8.16
N ALA A 390 2.73 21.64 9.20
CA ALA A 390 2.92 22.61 10.27
C ALA A 390 4.26 22.41 10.99
N LYS A 391 4.62 21.15 11.29
CA LYS A 391 5.92 20.80 11.89
C LYS A 391 7.09 21.21 11.00
N LYS A 392 7.02 20.97 9.68
CA LYS A 392 8.07 21.40 8.72
C LYS A 392 8.22 22.91 8.62
N ARG A 393 7.15 23.68 8.84
CA ARG A 393 7.19 25.15 8.97
C ARG A 393 7.72 25.65 10.31
N GLY A 394 7.94 24.75 11.28
CA GLY A 394 8.31 25.12 12.65
C GLY A 394 7.12 25.51 13.54
N ASP A 395 5.88 25.40 13.07
CA ASP A 395 4.67 25.64 13.86
C ASP A 395 4.33 24.41 14.72
N LYS A 396 5.01 24.32 15.87
CA LYS A 396 4.82 23.22 16.83
C LYS A 396 3.40 23.21 17.42
N ALA A 397 2.81 24.38 17.65
CA ALA A 397 1.49 24.49 18.27
C ALA A 397 0.40 24.00 17.31
N GLY A 398 0.42 24.49 16.06
CA GLY A 398 -0.49 24.04 15.02
C GLY A 398 -0.31 22.56 14.69
N ALA A 399 0.92 22.05 14.68
CA ALA A 399 1.16 20.61 14.51
C ALA A 399 0.47 19.78 15.61
N LEU A 400 0.63 20.15 16.88
CA LEU A 400 -0.02 19.46 18.00
C LEU A 400 -1.55 19.58 17.98
N GLU A 401 -2.08 20.71 17.49
CA GLU A 401 -3.51 20.89 17.29
C GLU A 401 -4.04 19.93 16.22
N TRP A 402 -3.38 19.85 15.07
CA TRP A 402 -3.77 18.94 13.99
C TRP A 402 -3.69 17.47 14.40
N TYR A 403 -2.65 17.03 15.10
CA TYR A 403 -2.62 15.66 15.64
C TYR A 403 -3.76 15.38 16.62
N ALA A 404 -4.12 16.36 17.46
CA ALA A 404 -5.24 16.22 18.40
C ALA A 404 -6.58 16.11 17.66
N GLN A 405 -6.83 16.98 16.68
CA GLN A 405 -8.03 16.95 15.84
C GLN A 405 -8.11 15.63 15.05
N SER A 406 -6.99 15.21 14.48
CA SER A 406 -6.85 13.95 13.75
C SER A 406 -7.20 12.75 14.63
N TYR A 407 -6.66 12.67 15.85
CA TYR A 407 -7.02 11.61 16.80
C TYR A 407 -8.50 11.68 17.21
N SER A 408 -9.03 12.87 17.48
CA SER A 408 -10.44 13.04 17.83
C SER A 408 -11.36 12.52 16.71
N ALA A 409 -11.07 12.86 15.46
CA ALA A 409 -11.87 12.49 14.29
C ALA A 409 -11.62 11.07 13.75
N ALA A 410 -10.56 10.38 14.20
CA ALA A 410 -10.22 9.03 13.76
C ALA A 410 -11.33 8.01 14.07
N GLN A 411 -11.58 7.11 13.13
CA GLN A 411 -12.65 6.10 13.20
C GLN A 411 -12.08 4.69 13.10
N GLY A 412 -12.67 3.77 13.87
CA GLY A 412 -12.25 2.37 13.95
C GLY A 412 -11.25 2.12 15.10
N PRO A 413 -11.35 0.96 15.78
CA PRO A 413 -10.59 0.71 17.01
C PRO A 413 -9.08 0.73 16.81
N ALA A 414 -8.58 0.13 15.73
CA ALA A 414 -7.14 0.02 15.47
C ALA A 414 -6.56 1.34 14.93
N THR A 415 -7.34 2.06 14.12
CA THR A 415 -7.01 3.40 13.64
C THR A 415 -7.00 4.40 14.77
N ARG A 416 -7.95 4.37 15.73
CA ARG A 416 -7.91 5.22 16.92
C ARG A 416 -6.67 4.98 17.78
N VAL A 417 -6.26 3.73 17.99
CA VAL A 417 -5.00 3.41 18.70
C VAL A 417 -3.79 4.00 17.95
N GLN A 418 -3.70 3.80 16.65
CA GLN A 418 -2.58 4.31 15.85
C GLN A 418 -2.54 5.85 15.84
N TRP A 419 -3.67 6.53 15.68
CA TRP A 419 -3.73 7.99 15.65
C TRP A 419 -3.49 8.61 17.03
N GLY A 420 -4.06 8.01 18.08
CA GLY A 420 -3.83 8.45 19.45
C GLY A 420 -2.38 8.29 19.89
N THR A 421 -1.75 7.16 19.56
CA THR A 421 -0.31 6.97 19.83
C THR A 421 0.56 7.93 19.01
N ARG A 422 0.17 8.28 17.78
CA ARG A 422 0.83 9.35 17.00
C ARG A 422 0.76 10.70 17.74
N TYR A 423 -0.41 11.08 18.25
CA TYR A 423 -0.57 12.32 19.02
C TYR A 423 0.27 12.33 20.30
N VAL A 424 0.27 11.24 21.08
CA VAL A 424 1.14 11.11 22.27
C VAL A 424 2.62 11.26 21.89
N ASN A 425 3.05 10.62 20.81
CA ASN A 425 4.42 10.71 20.33
C ASN A 425 4.79 12.12 19.88
N ALA A 426 3.85 12.85 19.26
CA ALA A 426 4.03 14.24 18.87
C ALA A 426 4.14 15.16 20.10
N LEU A 427 3.33 14.94 21.14
CA LEU A 427 3.43 15.68 22.40
C LEU A 427 4.80 15.50 23.06
N ILE A 428 5.30 14.26 23.12
CA ILE A 428 6.62 13.96 23.66
C ILE A 428 7.73 14.68 22.87
N GLU A 429 7.59 14.79 21.55
CA GLU A 429 8.58 15.43 20.69
C GLU A 429 8.51 16.96 20.73
N LEU A 430 7.32 17.53 20.64
CA LEU A 430 7.11 18.96 20.40
C LEU A 430 6.84 19.76 21.69
N ALA A 431 6.37 19.10 22.75
CA ALA A 431 6.07 19.69 24.05
C ALA A 431 6.46 18.76 25.23
N PRO A 432 7.71 18.27 25.33
CA PRO A 432 8.14 17.32 26.36
C PRO A 432 7.98 17.82 27.81
N GLN A 433 7.87 19.14 28.01
CA GLN A 433 7.64 19.76 29.30
C GLN A 433 6.20 19.60 29.80
N ASP A 434 5.23 19.35 28.91
CA ASP A 434 3.81 19.27 29.25
C ASP A 434 3.42 17.85 29.69
N ALA A 435 3.92 17.46 30.87
CA ALA A 435 3.69 16.13 31.42
C ALA A 435 2.21 15.83 31.66
N ALA A 436 1.41 16.84 32.02
CA ALA A 436 -0.02 16.67 32.24
C ALA A 436 -0.76 16.33 30.94
N ARG A 437 -0.48 17.04 29.84
CA ARG A 437 -1.09 16.75 28.54
C ARG A 437 -0.64 15.41 27.96
N ILE A 438 0.63 15.06 28.11
CA ILE A 438 1.17 13.75 27.69
C ILE A 438 0.47 12.61 28.45
N GLU A 439 0.36 12.76 29.78
CA GLU A 439 -0.34 11.78 30.63
C GLU A 439 -1.79 11.62 30.23
N HIS A 440 -2.51 12.75 30.08
CA HIS A 440 -3.91 12.74 29.69
C HIS A 440 -4.11 12.04 28.34
N ALA A 441 -3.34 12.42 27.31
CA ALA A 441 -3.45 11.82 25.99
C ALA A 441 -3.14 10.32 26.00
N ALA A 442 -2.08 9.88 26.71
CA ALA A 442 -1.77 8.46 26.84
C ALA A 442 -2.87 7.70 27.60
N GLY A 443 -3.44 8.31 28.64
CA GLY A 443 -4.58 7.79 29.38
C GLY A 443 -5.84 7.64 28.52
N SER A 444 -6.13 8.60 27.64
CA SER A 444 -7.24 8.51 26.67
C SER A 444 -7.07 7.32 25.73
N VAL A 445 -5.87 7.14 25.16
CA VAL A 445 -5.57 6.00 24.27
C VAL A 445 -5.78 4.68 25.00
N ILE A 446 -5.26 4.54 26.23
CA ILE A 446 -5.43 3.31 27.02
C ILE A 446 -6.89 3.09 27.41
N GLY A 447 -7.63 4.17 27.69
CA GLY A 447 -9.05 4.11 28.06
C GLY A 447 -9.96 3.63 26.94
N GLU A 448 -9.56 3.84 25.68
CA GLU A 448 -10.28 3.36 24.49
C GLU A 448 -9.97 1.88 24.15
N LEU A 449 -9.00 1.24 24.80
CA LEU A 449 -8.65 -0.15 24.51
C LEU A 449 -9.72 -1.12 25.03
N GLU A 450 -10.27 -1.92 24.12
CA GLU A 450 -11.10 -3.05 24.50
C GLU A 450 -10.25 -4.16 25.13
N PRO A 451 -10.60 -4.68 26.32
CA PRO A 451 -9.83 -5.71 27.01
C PRO A 451 -10.10 -7.12 26.45
N VAL A 452 -9.99 -7.26 25.12
CA VAL A 452 -10.10 -8.54 24.40
C VAL A 452 -8.75 -8.91 23.77
N PRO A 453 -8.45 -10.20 23.56
CA PRO A 453 -7.16 -10.62 23.04
C PRO A 453 -6.74 -9.93 21.73
N ASP A 454 -7.67 -9.74 20.79
CA ASP A 454 -7.43 -9.15 19.47
C ASP A 454 -6.80 -7.74 19.53
N THR A 455 -7.16 -6.94 20.53
CA THR A 455 -6.63 -5.58 20.73
C THR A 455 -5.11 -5.53 20.82
N PHE A 456 -4.46 -6.61 21.27
CA PHE A 456 -3.03 -6.66 21.55
C PHE A 456 -2.24 -7.46 20.50
N TYR A 457 -2.71 -7.43 19.26
CA TYR A 457 -2.01 -7.96 18.08
C TYR A 457 -1.58 -6.84 17.12
N ASP A 458 -0.65 -7.17 16.23
CA ASP A 458 -0.16 -6.38 15.10
C ASP A 458 -0.12 -4.86 15.24
N ARG A 459 -0.90 -4.13 14.43
CA ARG A 459 -0.82 -2.68 14.27
C ARG A 459 -1.03 -1.99 15.61
N ASN A 460 -1.94 -2.53 16.43
CA ASN A 460 -2.23 -2.03 17.76
C ASN A 460 -1.05 -2.25 18.69
N LEU A 461 -0.57 -3.49 18.79
CA LEU A 461 0.56 -3.82 19.65
C LEU A 461 1.81 -3.02 19.27
N ARG A 462 2.17 -2.96 17.99
CA ARG A 462 3.31 -2.16 17.49
C ARG A 462 3.16 -0.68 17.83
N SER A 463 1.94 -0.13 17.76
CA SER A 463 1.68 1.27 18.08
C SER A 463 1.83 1.54 19.58
N LEU A 464 1.28 0.66 20.43
CA LEU A 464 1.42 0.73 21.88
C LEU A 464 2.88 0.56 22.33
N GLU A 465 3.61 -0.38 21.74
CA GLU A 465 5.04 -0.61 22.00
C GLU A 465 5.91 0.60 21.64
N ARG A 466 5.64 1.23 20.48
CA ARG A 466 6.32 2.47 20.09
C ARG A 466 6.01 3.62 21.05
N MET A 467 4.75 3.78 21.46
CA MET A 467 4.36 4.76 22.47
C MET A 467 5.06 4.48 23.81
N GLY A 468 5.05 3.24 24.28
CA GLY A 468 5.71 2.81 25.51
C GLY A 468 7.21 3.09 25.52
N LYS A 469 7.90 2.79 24.41
CA LYS A 469 9.33 3.11 24.23
C LYS A 469 9.60 4.61 24.33
N LYS A 470 8.78 5.45 23.68
CA LYS A 470 8.92 6.91 23.72
C LYS A 470 8.62 7.48 25.11
N LEU A 471 7.57 7.02 25.78
CA LEU A 471 7.23 7.41 27.15
C LEU A 471 8.35 7.04 28.14
N ALA A 472 8.92 5.83 28.02
CA ALA A 472 10.03 5.41 28.86
C ALA A 472 11.30 6.26 28.63
N ALA A 473 11.60 6.61 27.37
CA ALA A 473 12.72 7.49 27.05
C ALA A 473 12.48 8.95 27.53
N TRP A 474 11.23 9.38 27.56
CA TRP A 474 10.81 10.69 28.02
C TRP A 474 10.83 10.82 29.55
N SER A 475 10.53 9.76 30.30
CA SER A 475 10.36 9.80 31.76
C SER A 475 11.67 9.96 32.55
N LYS A 476 12.34 11.11 32.43
CA LYS A 476 13.62 11.41 33.11
C LYS A 476 13.39 12.23 34.38
N GLU A 477 12.54 13.25 34.30
CA GLU A 477 12.25 14.14 35.42
C GLU A 477 11.29 13.50 36.45
N PRO A 478 11.31 13.92 37.73
CA PRO A 478 10.43 13.38 38.77
C PRO A 478 8.94 13.42 38.37
N ALA A 479 8.46 14.54 37.81
CA ALA A 479 7.08 14.68 37.36
C ALA A 479 6.72 13.73 36.19
N GLN A 480 7.63 13.57 35.23
CA GLN A 480 7.45 12.67 34.08
C GLN A 480 7.46 11.19 34.51
N ARG A 481 8.34 10.82 35.46
CA ARG A 481 8.36 9.49 36.08
C ARG A 481 7.04 9.19 36.80
N ALA A 482 6.51 10.15 37.57
CA ALA A 482 5.22 10.00 38.25
C ALA A 482 4.07 9.82 37.24
N ALA A 483 4.04 10.62 36.17
CA ALA A 483 3.08 10.47 35.08
C ALA A 483 3.16 9.08 34.42
N PHE A 484 4.36 8.64 34.06
CA PHE A 484 4.54 7.34 33.41
C PHE A 484 4.16 6.16 34.31
N VAL A 485 4.38 6.24 35.62
CA VAL A 485 3.89 5.25 36.59
C VAL A 485 2.35 5.15 36.54
N ARG A 486 1.64 6.28 36.50
CA ARG A 486 0.16 6.29 36.41
C ARG A 486 -0.34 5.72 35.08
N ILE A 487 0.29 6.09 33.96
CA ILE A 487 0.00 5.51 32.63
C ILE A 487 0.15 3.98 32.67
N ARG A 488 1.25 3.46 33.23
CA ARG A 488 1.49 2.01 33.33
C ARG A 488 0.50 1.32 34.27
N ALA A 489 0.08 1.97 35.35
CA ALA A 489 -0.94 1.44 36.24
C ALA A 489 -2.28 1.28 35.52
N GLN A 490 -2.70 2.28 34.74
CA GLN A 490 -3.92 2.21 33.93
C GLN A 490 -3.86 1.07 32.92
N MET A 491 -2.75 0.94 32.19
CA MET A 491 -2.55 -0.19 31.25
C MET A 491 -2.61 -1.54 31.96
N SER A 492 -2.01 -1.65 33.14
CA SER A 492 -2.04 -2.89 33.92
C SER A 492 -3.48 -3.27 34.31
N GLY A 493 -4.34 -2.29 34.57
CA GLY A 493 -5.78 -2.50 34.79
C GLY A 493 -6.51 -3.04 33.57
N VAL A 494 -6.16 -2.60 32.35
CA VAL A 494 -6.68 -3.18 31.10
C VAL A 494 -6.19 -4.62 30.94
N CYS A 495 -4.89 -4.87 31.12
CA CYS A 495 -4.32 -6.20 30.95
C CYS A 495 -4.88 -7.23 31.95
N ALA A 496 -5.23 -6.81 33.17
CA ALA A 496 -5.79 -7.69 34.18
C ALA A 496 -7.16 -8.27 33.80
N LYS A 497 -7.91 -7.59 32.91
CA LYS A 497 -9.21 -8.03 32.40
C LYS A 497 -9.10 -9.10 31.30
N LEU A 498 -7.90 -9.31 30.74
CA LEU A 498 -7.68 -10.36 29.74
C LEU A 498 -7.65 -11.75 30.39
N PRO A 499 -8.09 -12.80 29.67
CA PRO A 499 -8.04 -14.17 30.18
C PRO A 499 -6.62 -14.54 30.63
N ALA A 500 -6.49 -15.15 31.82
CA ALA A 500 -5.20 -15.35 32.47
C ALA A 500 -4.23 -16.21 31.65
N ALA A 501 -4.75 -17.20 30.91
CA ALA A 501 -3.96 -18.10 30.06
C ALA A 501 -3.75 -17.59 28.63
N ASP A 502 -4.33 -16.45 28.25
CA ASP A 502 -4.20 -15.94 26.88
C ASP A 502 -2.85 -15.21 26.68
N PRO A 503 -2.07 -15.54 25.63
CA PRO A 503 -0.82 -14.85 25.32
C PRO A 503 -0.94 -13.34 25.17
N ALA A 504 -2.11 -12.82 24.79
CA ALA A 504 -2.38 -11.39 24.70
C ALA A 504 -2.19 -10.66 26.03
N ARG A 505 -2.41 -11.33 27.17
CA ARG A 505 -2.17 -10.75 28.51
C ARG A 505 -0.71 -10.40 28.73
N ALA A 506 0.19 -11.28 28.31
CA ALA A 506 1.63 -11.02 28.37
C ALA A 506 2.05 -9.90 27.41
N LYS A 507 1.52 -9.90 26.17
CA LYS A 507 1.74 -8.82 25.18
C LYS A 507 1.28 -7.46 25.72
N CYS A 508 0.07 -7.38 26.27
CA CYS A 508 -0.47 -6.19 26.91
C CYS A 508 0.45 -5.69 28.03
N GLY A 509 0.86 -6.60 28.93
CA GLY A 509 1.75 -6.26 30.05
C GLY A 509 3.14 -5.77 29.62
N GLY A 510 3.59 -6.20 28.43
CA GLY A 510 4.85 -5.80 27.81
C GLY A 510 4.78 -4.50 27.00
N ALA A 511 3.61 -4.11 26.49
CA ALA A 511 3.47 -3.02 25.53
C ALA A 511 4.00 -1.65 26.03
N LEU A 512 3.90 -1.36 27.34
CA LEU A 512 4.44 -0.13 27.93
C LEU A 512 5.72 -0.34 28.75
N ARG A 513 6.42 -1.46 28.53
CA ARG A 513 7.71 -1.74 29.18
C ARG A 513 8.81 -1.62 28.14
N PRO A 514 10.02 -1.15 28.53
CA PRO A 514 11.18 -1.30 27.67
C PRO A 514 11.35 -2.79 27.36
N GLN A 515 11.23 -3.18 26.09
CA GLN A 515 11.65 -4.51 25.68
C GLN A 515 13.16 -4.61 25.93
N ALA A 516 13.61 -5.73 26.51
CA ALA A 516 15.04 -6.04 26.51
C ALA A 516 15.55 -5.96 25.07
N ALA A 517 16.69 -5.33 24.84
CA ALA A 517 17.30 -5.31 23.52
C ALA A 517 17.39 -6.76 23.03
N LYS A 518 16.82 -7.06 21.85
CA LYS A 518 17.05 -8.36 21.21
C LYS A 518 18.56 -8.47 21.02
N ALA A 519 19.17 -9.45 21.69
CA ALA A 519 20.59 -9.76 21.61
C ALA A 519 20.98 -10.22 20.20
#